data_AF-A0A1F3PHM8-F1
#
_entry.id   AF-A0A1F3PHM8-F1
#
_cell.length_a   1.000
_cell.length_b   1.000
_cell.length_c   1.000
_cell.angle_alpha   90.00
_cell.angle_beta   90.00
_cell.angle_gamma   90.00
#
_symmetry.space_group_name_H-M   'P 1'
#
loop_
_entity.id
_entity.type
_entity.pdbx_description
1 polymer ?
#
loop_
_entity_poly.entity_id
_entity_poly.type
_entity_poly.pdbx_seq_one_letter_code
_entity_poly.pdbx_strand_id
1 'polypeptide(L)' 'MNPKVKDIKQIRQSVITWWLKQEDVRTVQYKAGHRYVSTTERYQATNLEDLEEALKQYHPLQ' A
#
# COMPACT_ATOMS: atom_id res chain seq x y z
N MET A 1 1.24 -19.84 -8.79
CA MET A 1 1.23 -18.40 -8.43
C MET A 1 -0.21 -17.91 -8.42
N ASN A 2 -0.61 -17.09 -7.45
CA ASN A 2 -1.97 -16.54 -7.39
C ASN A 2 -2.16 -15.55 -8.55
N PRO A 3 -3.11 -15.76 -9.49
CA PRO A 3 -3.27 -14.90 -10.67
C PRO A 3 -3.65 -13.46 -10.35
N LYS A 4 -4.07 -13.16 -9.11
CA LYS A 4 -4.37 -11.80 -8.63
C LYS A 4 -3.12 -10.98 -8.28
N VAL A 5 -1.97 -11.65 -8.10
CA VAL A 5 -0.71 -11.01 -7.75
C VAL A 5 0.11 -10.84 -9.02
N LYS A 6 0.26 -9.58 -9.45
CA LYS A 6 0.95 -9.24 -10.71
C LYS A 6 2.47 -9.21 -10.53
N ASP A 7 2.96 -8.73 -9.38
CA ASP A 7 4.39 -8.57 -9.12
C ASP A 7 4.68 -8.47 -7.60
N ILE A 8 5.93 -8.74 -7.20
CA ILE A 8 6.45 -8.59 -5.83
C ILE A 8 6.29 -7.14 -5.33
N LYS A 9 6.35 -6.15 -6.23
CA LYS A 9 6.09 -4.73 -5.89
C LYS A 9 4.70 -4.51 -5.30
N GLN A 10 3.69 -5.23 -5.80
CA GLN A 10 2.32 -5.17 -5.28
C GLN A 10 2.27 -5.65 -3.83
N ILE A 11 2.93 -6.77 -3.51
CA ILE A 11 3.02 -7.30 -2.15
C ILE A 11 3.74 -6.31 -1.24
N ARG A 12 4.88 -5.78 -1.69
CA ARG A 12 5.66 -4.80 -0.92
C ARG A 12 4.83 -3.56 -0.59
N GLN A 13 4.06 -3.07 -1.55
CA GLN A 13 3.17 -1.94 -1.35
C GLN A 13 2.07 -2.25 -0.33
N SER A 14 1.38 -3.39 -0.45
CA SER A 14 0.37 -3.80 0.52
C SER A 14 0.92 -3.91 1.95
N VAL A 15 2.12 -4.46 2.13
CA VAL A 15 2.75 -4.61 3.45
C VAL A 15 3.12 -3.26 4.06
N ILE A 16 3.78 -2.38 3.28
CA ILE A 16 4.16 -1.04 3.77
C ILE A 16 2.92 -0.22 4.15
N THR A 17 1.89 -0.24 3.30
CA THR A 17 0.62 0.45 3.56
C THR A 17 -0.08 -0.10 4.80
N TRP A 18 -0.05 -1.41 5.03
CA TRP A 18 -0.63 -2.01 6.24
C TRP A 18 0.12 -1.57 7.51
N TRP A 19 1.45 -1.50 7.49
CA TRP A 19 2.23 -0.99 8.62
C TRP A 19 1.92 0.49 8.93
N LEU A 20 1.74 1.31 7.90
CA LEU A 20 1.39 2.73 8.07
C LEU A 20 0.03 2.96 8.72
N LYS A 21 -0.86 1.97 8.75
CA LYS A 21 -2.15 2.03 9.47
C LYS A 21 -2.00 1.79 10.98
N GLN A 22 -0.89 1.23 11.45
CA GLN A 22 -0.71 0.77 12.84
C GLN A 22 0.47 1.43 13.56
N GLU A 23 1.45 1.89 12.80
CA GLU A 23 2.73 2.39 13.31
C GLU A 23 3.05 3.76 12.70
N ASP A 24 3.90 4.53 13.38
CA ASP A 24 4.36 5.82 12.88
C ASP A 24 5.26 5.66 11.64
N VAL A 25 5.29 6.71 10.80
CA VAL A 25 6.03 6.69 9.52
C VAL A 25 7.54 6.45 9.69
N ARG A 26 8.11 6.82 10.85
CA ARG A 26 9.54 6.63 11.11
C ARG A 26 9.85 5.18 11.43
N THR A 27 9.02 4.50 12.21
CA THR A 27 9.12 3.05 12.44
C THR A 27 8.97 2.28 11.12
N VAL A 28 7.96 2.63 10.32
CA VAL A 28 7.76 1.99 9.01
C VAL A 28 8.92 2.22 8.06
N GLN A 29 9.55 3.41 8.08
CA GLN A 29 10.75 3.68 7.29
C GLN A 29 11.87 2.66 7.55
N TYR A 30 12.15 2.37 8.83
CA TYR A 30 13.16 1.38 9.18
C TYR A 30 12.77 -0.03 8.74
N LYS A 31 11.51 -0.42 8.93
CA LYS A 31 10.99 -1.73 8.47
C LYS A 31 11.05 -1.90 6.96
N ALA A 32 10.81 -0.83 6.21
CA ALA A 32 10.87 -0.81 4.74
C ALA A 32 12.31 -0.66 4.20
N GLY A 33 13.29 -0.38 5.05
CA GLY A 33 14.68 -0.14 4.64
C GLY A 33 14.86 1.12 3.80
N HIS A 34 14.01 2.13 4.00
CA HIS A 34 14.03 3.35 3.19
C HIS A 34 15.05 4.36 3.73
N ARG A 35 15.87 4.90 2.83
CA ARG A 35 16.89 5.91 3.16
C ARG A 35 16.28 7.22 3.66
N TYR A 36 15.14 7.61 3.11
CA TYR A 36 14.46 8.86 3.43
C TYR A 36 13.03 8.58 3.87
N VAL A 37 12.57 9.29 4.92
CA VAL A 37 11.19 9.18 5.41
C VAL A 37 10.18 9.52 4.31
N SER A 38 10.51 10.47 3.44
CA SER A 38 9.71 10.86 2.28
C SER A 38 9.47 9.74 1.27
N THR A 39 10.34 8.72 1.23
CA THR A 39 10.10 7.52 0.41
C THR A 39 8.97 6.68 1.01
N THR A 40 8.85 6.65 2.33
CA THR A 40 7.78 5.96 3.06
C THR A 40 6.48 6.78 3.07
N GLU A 41 6.56 8.10 3.25
CA GLU A 41 5.40 9.00 3.22
C GLU A 41 4.65 8.95 1.88
N ARG A 42 5.36 8.68 0.76
CA ARG A 42 4.71 8.45 -0.53
C ARG A 42 3.72 7.28 -0.51
N TYR A 43 3.93 6.27 0.34
CA TYR A 43 2.98 5.17 0.52
C TYR A 43 1.75 5.59 1.34
N GLN A 44 1.83 6.66 2.14
CA GLN A 44 0.67 7.29 2.79
C GLN A 44 -0.12 8.15 1.80
N ALA A 45 0.57 8.85 0.88
CA ALA A 45 -0.10 9.57 -0.20
C ALA A 45 -0.75 8.63 -1.23
N THR A 46 -0.21 7.41 -1.37
CA THR A 46 -0.84 6.31 -2.15
C THR A 46 -1.82 5.49 -1.29
N ASN A 47 -1.91 5.77 0.01
CA ASN A 47 -2.93 5.25 0.90
C ASN A 47 -4.16 6.12 0.75
N LEU A 48 -4.68 6.20 -0.46
CA LEU A 48 -6.07 6.55 -0.65
C LEU A 48 -6.89 5.28 -0.42
N GLU A 49 -8.09 5.50 0.09
CA GLU A 49 -9.28 4.69 -0.13
C GLU A 49 -9.51 4.31 -1.64
N ASP A 50 -8.65 4.75 -2.56
CA ASP A 50 -8.64 4.63 -4.03
C ASP A 50 -8.67 3.20 -4.57
N LEU A 51 -8.04 2.25 -3.89
CA LEU A 51 -8.21 0.83 -4.26
C LEU A 51 -9.48 0.24 -3.63
N GLU A 52 -9.91 0.79 -2.50
CA GLU A 52 -11.11 0.40 -1.74
C GLU A 52 -12.39 0.84 -2.49
N GLU A 53 -12.33 1.91 -3.28
CA GLU A 53 -13.41 2.36 -4.17
C GLU A 53 -13.35 1.71 -5.56
N ALA A 54 -12.15 1.54 -6.14
CA ALA A 54 -11.98 0.84 -7.42
C ALA A 54 -12.51 -0.61 -7.41
N LEU A 55 -12.68 -1.23 -6.22
CA LEU A 55 -13.24 -2.56 -6.05
C LEU A 55 -14.74 -2.62 -5.69
N LYS A 56 -15.31 -1.56 -5.09
CA LYS A 56 -16.78 -1.42 -5.09
C LYS A 56 -17.30 -1.28 -6.52
N GLN A 57 -16.54 -0.65 -7.42
CA GLN A 57 -16.82 -0.51 -8.86
C GLN A 57 -16.79 -1.83 -9.67
N TYR A 58 -16.39 -2.97 -9.07
CA TYR A 58 -16.74 -4.31 -9.58
C TYR A 58 -18.19 -4.72 -9.21
N HIS A 59 -19.05 -3.75 -8.91
CA HIS A 59 -20.36 -3.67 -9.57
C HIS A 59 -20.29 -4.22 -11.02
N PRO A 60 -21.01 -5.30 -11.38
CA PRO A 60 -21.68 -5.28 -12.66
C PRO A 60 -22.59 -4.04 -12.65
N LEU A 61 -22.62 -3.30 -13.74
CA LEU A 61 -23.63 -2.26 -13.95
C LEU A 61 -25.02 -2.85 -13.62
N GLN A 62 -25.66 -2.38 -12.55
CA GLN A 62 -27.11 -2.45 -12.35
C GLN A 62 -27.60 -1.06 -12.01
#